data_AF-A0A8X8GCX0-F1
#
_entry.id   AF-A0A8X8GCX0-F1
#
_cell.length_a   1.000
_cell.length_b   1.000
_cell.length_c   1.000
_cell.angle_alpha   90.00
_cell.angle_beta   90.00
_cell.angle_gamma   90.00
#
_symmetry.space_group_name_H-M   'P 1'
#
loop_
_entity.id
_entity.type
_entity.pdbx_description
1 polymer ?
#
loop_
_entity_poly.entity_id
_entity_poly.type
_entity_poly.pdbx_seq_one_letter_code
_entity_poly.pdbx_strand_id
1 'polypeptide(L)'
;MADRPSASARLRFAWILGIVIAVYGALSIALSVHIIDQQSGARADLYVALQTLDQLHREALSQTTSAQERQTIVNAWRNERAFAAASTQQARQMAGTLISRLNREYPGNACGHGGPAFVAAGALPAQHACMIAIGVHGDMIGVTGYDTQGIAMDNFYEYLYAPVGRAD
;
A
#
# COMPACT_ATOMS: atom_id res chain seq x y z
N MET A 1 31.55 -2.82 53.11
CA MET A 1 30.39 -3.74 53.10
C MET A 1 29.22 -2.94 52.53
N ALA A 2 28.63 -3.35 51.40
CA ALA A 2 27.49 -2.64 50.84
C ALA A 2 26.24 -2.97 51.68
N ASP A 3 25.62 -1.93 52.25
CA ASP A 3 24.42 -2.09 53.06
C ASP A 3 23.28 -2.69 52.23
N ARG A 4 22.60 -3.70 52.78
CA ARG A 4 21.48 -4.34 52.09
C ARG A 4 20.29 -3.39 52.06
N PRO A 5 19.67 -3.15 50.89
CA PRO A 5 18.51 -2.27 50.79
C PRO A 5 17.35 -2.80 51.65
N SER A 6 16.64 -1.88 52.30
CA SER A 6 15.51 -2.19 53.19
C SER A 6 14.34 -2.84 52.44
N ALA A 7 13.49 -3.58 53.14
CA ALA A 7 12.34 -4.27 52.54
C ALA A 7 11.39 -3.30 51.82
N SER A 8 11.18 -2.11 52.38
CA SER A 8 10.37 -1.05 51.76
C SER A 8 11.02 -0.49 50.49
N ALA A 9 12.34 -0.32 50.46
CA ALA A 9 13.07 0.10 49.27
C ALA A 9 12.98 -0.95 48.15
N ARG A 10 13.08 -2.25 48.49
CA ARG A 10 12.90 -3.35 47.53
C ARG A 10 11.48 -3.40 46.98
N LEU A 11 10.47 -3.20 47.82
CA LEU A 11 9.07 -3.18 47.39
C LEU A 11 8.79 -2.01 46.44
N ARG A 12 9.29 -0.80 46.77
CA ARG A 12 9.17 0.38 45.90
C ARG A 12 9.89 0.17 44.56
N PHE A 13 11.09 -0.40 44.59
CA PHE A 13 11.82 -0.75 43.38
C PHE A 13 11.06 -1.77 42.53
N ALA A 14 10.51 -2.82 43.13
CA ALA A 14 9.72 -3.83 42.42
C ALA A 14 8.46 -3.22 41.79
N TRP A 15 7.76 -2.32 42.49
CA TRP A 15 6.61 -1.60 41.94
C TRP A 15 6.99 -0.68 40.79
N ILE A 16 8.08 0.09 40.92
CA ILE A 16 8.57 0.96 39.84
C ILE A 16 8.93 0.11 38.62
N LEU A 17 9.66 -0.99 38.82
CA LEU A 17 10.03 -1.91 37.75
C LEU A 17 8.79 -2.51 37.07
N GLY A 18 7.80 -2.95 37.86
CA GLY A 18 6.53 -3.47 37.35
C GLY A 18 5.76 -2.45 36.51
N ILE A 19 5.70 -1.19 36.98
CA ILE A 19 5.07 -0.08 36.23
C ILE A 19 5.81 0.17 34.92
N VAL A 20 7.15 0.23 34.94
CA VAL A 20 7.95 0.46 33.73
C VAL A 20 7.72 -0.65 32.71
N ILE A 21 7.72 -1.92 33.14
CA ILE A 21 7.43 -3.07 32.27
C ILE A 21 6.02 -2.97 31.68
N ALA A 22 5.01 -2.67 32.51
CA ALA A 22 3.62 -2.58 32.05
C ALA A 22 3.42 -1.43 31.05
N VAL A 23 3.98 -0.25 31.33
CA VAL A 23 3.90 0.92 30.44
C VAL A 23 4.61 0.64 29.12
N TYR A 24 5.83 0.11 29.18
CA TYR A 24 6.58 -0.25 27.97
C TYR A 24 5.84 -1.30 27.13
N GLY A 25 5.31 -2.34 27.77
CA GLY A 25 4.52 -3.38 27.10
C GLY A 25 3.29 -2.82 26.41
N ALA A 26 2.51 -1.98 27.10
CA ALA A 26 1.32 -1.34 26.53
C ALA A 26 1.66 -0.44 25.34
N LEU A 27 2.70 0.39 25.44
CA LEU A 27 3.14 1.25 24.34
C LEU A 27 3.64 0.44 23.13
N SER A 28 4.35 -0.67 23.37
CA SER A 28 4.84 -1.54 22.31
C SER A 28 3.70 -2.24 21.57
N ILE A 29 2.66 -2.67 22.29
CA ILE A 29 1.45 -3.25 21.70
C ILE A 29 0.73 -2.19 20.86
N ALA A 30 0.52 -0.99 21.41
CA ALA A 30 -0.14 0.10 20.69
C ALA A 30 0.59 0.47 19.39
N LEU A 31 1.93 0.57 19.44
CA LEU A 31 2.74 0.85 18.26
C LEU A 31 2.65 -0.29 17.23
N SER A 32 2.70 -1.54 17.68
CA SER A 32 2.57 -2.70 16.79
C SER A 32 1.23 -2.70 16.06
N VAL A 33 0.13 -2.46 16.78
CA VAL A 33 -1.22 -2.36 16.21
C VAL A 33 -1.29 -1.23 15.19
N HIS A 34 -0.73 -0.07 15.51
CA HIS A 34 -0.71 1.08 14.61
C HIS A 34 0.02 0.78 13.28
N ILE A 35 1.20 0.16 13.33
CA ILE A 35 1.94 -0.21 12.12
C ILE A 35 1.21 -1.29 11.31
N ILE A 36 0.61 -2.28 11.98
CA ILE A 36 -0.18 -3.33 11.31
C ILE A 36 -1.37 -2.72 10.56
N ASP A 37 -2.05 -1.76 11.19
CA ASP A 37 -3.16 -1.04 10.57
C ASP A 37 -2.73 -0.25 9.33
N GLN A 38 -1.68 0.58 9.45
CA GLN A 38 -1.13 1.34 8.33
C GLN A 38 -0.69 0.43 7.17
N GLN A 39 -0.03 -0.68 7.49
CA GLN A 39 0.39 -1.66 6.50
C GLN A 39 -0.82 -2.32 5.82
N SER A 40 -1.87 -2.66 6.59
CA SER A 40 -3.10 -3.22 6.02
C SER A 40 -3.79 -2.23 5.08
N GLY A 41 -3.84 -0.96 5.46
CA GLY A 41 -4.38 0.11 4.61
C GLY A 41 -3.59 0.29 3.31
N ALA A 42 -2.25 0.30 3.37
CA ALA A 42 -1.41 0.42 2.18
C ALA A 42 -1.61 -0.77 1.22
N ARG A 43 -1.72 -1.99 1.78
CA ARG A 43 -2.06 -3.20 1.01
C ARG A 43 -3.45 -3.11 0.38
N ALA A 44 -4.44 -2.57 1.10
CA ALA A 44 -5.79 -2.41 0.59
C ALA A 44 -5.85 -1.40 -0.57
N ASP A 45 -5.16 -0.27 -0.44
CA ASP A 45 -5.08 0.75 -1.49
C ASP A 45 -4.40 0.19 -2.75
N LEU A 46 -3.31 -0.57 -2.59
CA LEU A 46 -2.66 -1.26 -3.71
C LEU A 46 -3.60 -2.29 -4.35
N TYR A 47 -4.27 -3.10 -3.54
CA TYR A 47 -5.19 -4.13 -4.02
C TYR A 47 -6.32 -3.52 -4.86
N VAL A 48 -6.92 -2.41 -4.43
CA VAL A 48 -7.98 -1.72 -5.18
C VAL A 48 -7.44 -1.18 -6.52
N ALA A 49 -6.23 -0.61 -6.53
CA ALA A 49 -5.62 -0.16 -7.79
C ALA A 49 -5.38 -1.33 -8.75
N LEU A 50 -4.84 -2.44 -8.26
CA LEU A 50 -4.62 -3.66 -9.05
C LEU A 50 -5.95 -4.26 -9.53
N GLN A 51 -6.98 -4.29 -8.68
CA GLN A 51 -8.31 -4.75 -9.05
C GLN A 51 -8.92 -3.87 -10.15
N THR A 52 -8.72 -2.56 -10.09
CA THR A 52 -9.19 -1.65 -11.15
C THR A 52 -8.45 -1.88 -12.46
N LEU A 53 -7.13 -2.13 -12.42
CA LEU A 53 -6.39 -2.54 -13.61
C LEU A 53 -6.86 -3.90 -14.17
N ASP A 54 -7.19 -4.87 -13.32
CA ASP A 54 -7.74 -6.16 -13.74
C ASP A 54 -9.09 -6.01 -14.45
N GLN A 55 -9.96 -5.11 -13.95
CA GLN A 55 -11.23 -4.80 -14.60
C GLN A 55 -11.01 -4.21 -15.99
N LEU A 56 -10.13 -3.21 -16.12
CA LEU A 56 -9.76 -2.62 -17.42
C LEU A 56 -9.17 -3.67 -18.37
N HIS A 57 -8.33 -4.56 -17.85
CA HIS A 57 -7.75 -5.67 -18.60
C HIS A 57 -8.83 -6.62 -19.15
N ARG A 58 -9.79 -7.04 -18.32
CA ARG A 58 -10.91 -7.90 -18.74
C ARG A 58 -11.80 -7.21 -19.77
N GLU A 59 -12.08 -5.92 -19.58
CA GLU A 59 -12.86 -5.13 -20.54
C GLU A 59 -12.15 -5.07 -21.90
N ALA A 60 -10.86 -4.75 -21.94
CA ALA A 60 -10.08 -4.75 -23.17
C ALA A 60 -10.04 -6.13 -23.84
N LEU A 61 -9.89 -7.21 -23.08
CA LEU A 61 -9.93 -8.58 -23.61
C LEU A 61 -11.28 -8.97 -24.23
N SER A 62 -12.37 -8.37 -23.78
CA SER A 62 -13.71 -8.61 -24.33
C SER A 62 -13.99 -7.79 -25.60
N GLN A 63 -13.27 -6.68 -25.79
CA GLN A 63 -13.45 -5.78 -26.93
C GLN A 63 -12.45 -6.04 -28.06
N THR A 64 -11.27 -6.60 -27.76
CA THR A 64 -10.25 -6.88 -28.79
C THR A 64 -10.67 -8.04 -29.70
N THR A 65 -10.47 -7.84 -31.01
CA THR A 65 -10.74 -8.84 -32.05
C THR A 65 -9.47 -9.41 -32.67
N SER A 66 -8.31 -8.80 -32.42
CA SER A 66 -7.02 -9.22 -32.96
C SER A 66 -6.31 -10.20 -32.02
N ALA A 67 -5.82 -11.31 -32.57
CA ALA A 67 -5.05 -12.29 -31.80
C ALA A 67 -3.75 -11.70 -31.23
N GLN A 68 -3.11 -10.78 -31.98
CA GLN A 68 -1.87 -10.14 -31.55
C GLN A 68 -2.11 -9.16 -30.41
N GLU A 69 -3.14 -8.31 -30.52
CA GLU A 69 -3.50 -7.36 -29.47
C GLU A 69 -3.93 -8.08 -28.19
N ARG A 70 -4.74 -9.14 -28.33
CA ARG A 70 -5.10 -10.02 -27.22
C ARG A 70 -3.88 -10.58 -26.50
N GLN A 71 -2.86 -11.04 -27.25
CA GLN A 71 -1.64 -11.57 -26.65
C GLN A 71 -0.85 -10.50 -25.90
N THR A 72 -0.77 -9.28 -26.42
CA THR A 72 -0.15 -8.15 -25.73
C THR A 72 -0.86 -7.86 -24.40
N ILE A 73 -2.19 -7.78 -24.43
CA ILE A 73 -3.01 -7.52 -23.24
C ILE A 73 -2.81 -8.64 -22.19
N VAL A 74 -2.81 -9.90 -22.60
CA VAL A 74 -2.57 -11.05 -21.70
C VAL A 74 -1.15 -11.01 -21.12
N ASN A 75 -0.14 -10.73 -21.93
CA ASN A 75 1.25 -10.70 -21.49
C ASN A 75 1.53 -9.57 -20.50
N ALA A 76 1.00 -8.37 -20.75
CA ALA A 76 1.15 -7.23 -19.84
C ALA A 76 0.59 -7.55 -18.45
N TRP A 77 -0.60 -8.13 -18.39
CA TRP A 77 -1.21 -8.52 -17.11
C TRP A 77 -0.44 -9.65 -16.42
N ARG A 78 -0.05 -10.69 -17.18
CA ARG A 78 0.62 -11.87 -16.65
C ARG A 78 2.02 -11.57 -16.11
N ASN A 79 2.77 -10.68 -16.76
CA ASN A 79 4.18 -10.46 -16.44
C ASN A 79 4.41 -9.28 -15.50
N GLU A 80 3.56 -8.25 -15.58
CA GLU A 80 3.78 -6.99 -14.86
C GLU A 80 2.57 -6.56 -14.02
N ARG A 81 1.45 -7.29 -14.08
CA ARG A 81 0.15 -6.84 -13.55
C ARG A 81 -0.21 -5.44 -14.09
N ALA A 82 0.14 -5.20 -15.35
CA ALA A 82 -0.08 -3.95 -16.04
C ALA A 82 -1.26 -4.04 -17.02
N PHE A 83 -1.87 -2.90 -17.31
CA PHE A 83 -2.87 -2.75 -18.35
C PHE A 83 -2.22 -2.22 -19.64
N ALA A 84 -2.41 -2.91 -20.77
CA ALA A 84 -1.98 -2.43 -22.08
C ALA A 84 -3.10 -1.59 -22.73
N ALA A 85 -2.88 -0.29 -22.87
CA ALA A 85 -3.78 0.60 -23.62
C ALA A 85 -3.49 0.52 -25.13
N ALA A 86 -4.36 1.07 -25.97
CA ALA A 86 -4.13 1.07 -27.42
C ALA A 86 -3.07 2.09 -27.86
N SER A 87 -2.72 3.05 -27.01
CA SER A 87 -1.66 4.02 -27.29
C SER A 87 -1.11 4.66 -26.01
N THR A 88 0.09 5.23 -26.09
CA THR A 88 0.69 6.02 -25.00
C THR A 88 -0.17 7.20 -24.55
N GLN A 89 -0.84 7.87 -25.49
CA GLN A 89 -1.70 9.01 -25.15
C GLN A 89 -2.92 8.54 -24.35
N GLN A 90 -3.55 7.44 -24.79
CA GLN A 90 -4.65 6.83 -24.06
C GLN A 90 -4.20 6.33 -22.68
N ALA A 91 -3.03 5.69 -22.59
CA ALA A 91 -2.46 5.23 -21.33
C ALA A 91 -2.31 6.36 -20.32
N ARG A 92 -1.78 7.53 -20.75
CA ARG A 92 -1.65 8.72 -19.90
C ARG A 92 -3.00 9.28 -19.45
N GLN A 93 -3.98 9.36 -20.36
CA GLN A 93 -5.32 9.85 -20.03
C GLN A 93 -6.04 8.92 -19.05
N MET A 94 -5.94 7.61 -19.27
CA MET A 94 -6.51 6.59 -18.39
C MET A 94 -5.82 6.58 -17.02
N ALA A 95 -4.49 6.69 -16.96
CA ALA A 95 -3.76 6.79 -15.70
C ALA A 95 -4.19 8.02 -14.89
N GLY A 96 -4.31 9.19 -15.52
CA GLY A 96 -4.81 10.41 -14.86
C GLY A 96 -6.25 10.26 -14.33
N THR A 97 -7.11 9.62 -15.13
CA THR A 97 -8.50 9.33 -14.72
C THR A 97 -8.56 8.36 -13.55
N LEU A 98 -7.73 7.31 -13.58
CA LEU A 98 -7.59 6.32 -12.53
C LEU A 98 -7.15 6.97 -11.21
N ILE A 99 -6.09 7.78 -11.25
CA ILE A 99 -5.61 8.55 -10.09
C ILE A 99 -6.73 9.41 -9.51
N SER A 100 -7.43 10.18 -10.35
CA SER A 100 -8.50 11.07 -9.89
C SER A 100 -9.68 10.32 -9.29
N ARG A 101 -10.06 9.17 -9.87
CA ARG A 101 -11.16 8.34 -9.38
C ARG A 101 -10.79 7.73 -8.03
N LEU A 102 -9.63 7.08 -7.94
CA LEU A 102 -9.18 6.40 -6.73
C LEU A 102 -9.02 7.38 -5.57
N ASN A 103 -8.43 8.57 -5.78
CA ASN A 103 -8.33 9.59 -4.72
C ASN A 103 -9.67 10.22 -4.33
N ARG A 104 -10.72 10.11 -5.16
CA ARG A 104 -12.06 10.56 -4.77
C ARG A 104 -12.74 9.55 -3.86
N GLU A 105 -12.53 8.27 -4.12
CA GLU A 105 -13.08 7.15 -3.36
C GLU A 105 -12.29 6.92 -2.06
N TYR A 106 -10.98 7.15 -2.11
CA TYR A 106 -10.02 6.97 -1.02
C TYR A 106 -9.17 8.24 -0.85
N PRO A 107 -9.71 9.27 -0.15
CA PRO A 107 -9.10 10.60 -0.11
C PRO A 107 -7.84 10.71 0.77
N GLY A 108 -7.53 9.70 1.58
CA GLY A 108 -6.41 9.72 2.52
C GLY A 108 -5.46 8.56 2.33
N ASN A 109 -4.16 8.85 2.44
CA ASN A 109 -3.09 7.87 2.53
C ASN A 109 -3.20 7.04 3.83
N ALA A 110 -2.89 5.74 3.76
CA ALA A 110 -2.99 4.80 4.90
C ALA A 110 -2.07 5.11 6.10
N CYS A 111 -0.91 5.72 5.86
CA CYS A 111 0.00 6.21 6.90
C CYS A 111 -0.52 7.51 7.58
N GLY A 112 -1.64 8.09 7.14
CA GLY A 112 -2.22 9.30 7.75
C GLY A 112 -1.46 10.60 7.44
N HIS A 113 -0.49 10.56 6.52
CA HIS A 113 0.11 11.76 5.97
C HIS A 113 -0.94 12.50 5.13
N GLY A 114 -1.16 13.79 5.41
CA GLY A 114 -2.11 14.60 4.65
C GLY A 114 -1.74 14.60 3.17
N GLY A 115 -2.63 14.14 2.31
CA GLY A 115 -2.39 14.03 0.88
C GLY A 115 -3.06 12.81 0.24
N PRO A 116 -3.02 12.72 -1.11
CA PRO A 116 -3.61 11.61 -1.85
C PRO A 116 -2.87 10.29 -1.59
N ALA A 117 -3.60 9.17 -1.59
CA ALA A 117 -3.00 7.83 -1.58
C ALA A 117 -2.42 7.45 -2.95
N PHE A 118 -3.06 7.90 -4.03
CA PHE A 118 -2.70 7.54 -5.40
C PHE A 118 -2.02 8.72 -6.11
N VAL A 119 -0.85 8.52 -6.69
CA VAL A 119 -0.11 9.58 -7.39
C VAL A 119 0.49 9.09 -8.69
N ALA A 120 0.78 10.01 -9.61
CA ALA A 120 1.54 9.67 -10.80
C ALA A 120 2.98 9.30 -10.40
N ALA A 121 3.56 8.27 -11.03
CA ALA A 121 4.93 7.83 -10.72
C ALA A 121 5.98 8.95 -10.86
N GLY A 122 5.80 9.87 -11.82
CA GLY A 122 6.67 11.04 -11.99
C GLY A 122 6.47 12.15 -10.95
N ALA A 123 5.45 12.05 -10.10
CA ALA A 123 5.14 12.99 -9.02
C ALA A 123 5.27 12.34 -7.63
N LEU A 124 5.93 11.18 -7.55
CA LEU A 124 6.15 10.47 -6.30
C LEU A 124 7.10 11.28 -5.40
N PRO A 125 6.68 11.69 -4.19
CA PRO A 125 7.54 12.43 -3.27
C PRO A 125 8.66 11.55 -2.70
N ALA A 126 9.69 12.19 -2.14
CA ALA A 126 10.77 11.48 -1.44
C ALA A 126 10.25 10.65 -0.25
N GLN A 127 9.23 11.15 0.44
CA GLN A 127 8.50 10.43 1.49
C GLN A 127 7.21 9.85 0.91
N HIS A 128 7.29 8.63 0.41
CA HIS A 128 6.19 7.96 -0.30
C HIS A 128 5.67 6.70 0.40
N ALA A 129 5.90 6.59 1.71
CA ALA A 129 5.33 5.51 2.51
C ALA A 129 3.79 5.47 2.38
N CYS A 130 3.24 4.27 2.28
CA CYS A 130 1.81 4.02 2.08
C CYS A 130 1.19 4.65 0.82
N MET A 131 1.99 5.08 -0.17
CA MET A 131 1.48 5.64 -1.42
C MET A 131 1.43 4.59 -2.53
N ILE A 132 0.53 4.79 -3.49
CA ILE A 132 0.43 4.00 -4.70
C ILE A 132 0.83 4.87 -5.89
N ALA A 133 1.95 4.52 -6.52
CA ALA A 133 2.39 5.16 -7.75
C ALA A 133 1.71 4.50 -8.96
N ILE A 134 1.13 5.31 -9.83
CA ILE A 134 0.54 4.89 -11.09
C ILE A 134 1.46 5.42 -12.22
N GLY A 135 2.11 4.49 -12.91
CA GLY A 135 3.11 4.75 -13.93
C GLY A 135 2.61 4.43 -15.33
N VAL A 136 3.17 5.11 -16.33
CA VAL A 136 2.94 4.80 -17.75
C VAL A 136 4.28 4.53 -18.42
N HIS A 137 4.43 3.32 -18.99
CA HIS A 137 5.61 2.88 -19.73
C HIS A 137 5.20 2.51 -21.15
N GLY A 138 5.44 3.41 -22.11
CA GLY A 138 4.93 3.23 -23.46
C GLY A 138 3.39 3.33 -23.46
N ASP A 139 2.72 2.27 -23.87
CA ASP A 139 1.27 2.08 -23.87
C ASP A 139 0.76 1.30 -22.63
N MET A 140 1.67 0.89 -21.73
CA MET A 140 1.30 0.15 -20.52
C MET A 140 1.08 1.08 -19.33
N ILE A 141 0.05 0.79 -18.54
CA ILE A 141 -0.22 1.40 -17.25
C ILE A 141 0.12 0.38 -16.16
N GLY A 142 1.06 0.73 -15.30
CA GLY A 142 1.47 -0.07 -14.15
C GLY A 142 1.13 0.63 -12.84
N VAL A 143 1.05 -0.14 -11.76
CA VAL A 143 0.93 0.39 -10.39
C VAL A 143 2.07 -0.13 -9.54
N THR A 144 2.49 0.62 -8.54
CA THR A 144 3.47 0.19 -7.55
C THR A 144 3.03 0.75 -6.21
N GLY A 145 2.70 -0.13 -5.28
CA GLY A 145 2.45 0.26 -3.90
C GLY A 145 3.74 0.31 -3.10
N TYR A 146 3.77 1.19 -2.10
CA TYR A 146 4.88 1.31 -1.18
C TYR A 146 4.41 1.09 0.25
N ASP A 147 5.17 0.30 1.00
CA ASP A 147 4.83 -0.06 2.38
C ASP A 147 5.02 1.12 3.37
N THR A 148 4.84 0.84 4.65
CA THR A 148 5.04 1.83 5.74
C THR A 148 6.47 2.39 5.84
N GLN A 149 7.43 1.78 5.14
CA GLN A 149 8.83 2.23 5.06
C GLN A 149 9.17 2.89 3.73
N GLY A 150 8.24 2.94 2.77
CA GLY A 150 8.49 3.41 1.42
C GLY A 150 9.19 2.38 0.53
N ILE A 151 9.12 1.10 0.86
CA ILE A 151 9.68 0.02 0.04
C ILE A 151 8.61 -0.48 -0.93
N ALA A 152 8.98 -0.66 -2.19
CA ALA A 152 8.07 -1.16 -3.21
C ALA A 152 7.56 -2.56 -2.86
N MET A 153 6.25 -2.73 -2.95
CA MET A 153 5.54 -3.97 -2.66
C MET A 153 5.40 -4.83 -3.92
N ASP A 154 5.22 -6.15 -3.73
CA ASP A 154 5.03 -7.08 -4.83
C ASP A 154 3.56 -7.14 -5.27
N ASN A 155 3.28 -6.59 -6.45
CA ASN A 155 1.95 -6.60 -7.05
C ASN A 155 1.34 -8.01 -7.21
N PHE A 156 2.15 -9.03 -7.49
CA PHE A 156 1.63 -10.40 -7.67
C PHE A 156 1.16 -10.98 -6.36
N TYR A 157 1.99 -10.86 -5.32
CA TYR A 157 1.65 -11.32 -3.99
C TYR A 157 0.41 -10.60 -3.46
N GLU A 158 0.39 -9.27 -3.57
CA GLU A 158 -0.68 -8.45 -3.00
C GLU A 158 -2.02 -8.61 -3.72
N TYR A 159 -2.00 -8.89 -5.02
CA TYR A 159 -3.23 -9.23 -5.75
C TYR A 159 -3.78 -10.61 -5.37
N LEU A 160 -2.91 -11.60 -5.15
CA LEU A 160 -3.33 -12.97 -4.79
C LEU A 160 -3.80 -13.08 -3.34
N TYR A 161 -3.24 -12.26 -2.45
CA TYR A 161 -3.52 -12.26 -1.02
C TYR A 161 -4.19 -10.95 -0.61
N ALA A 162 -5.41 -10.75 -1.14
CA ALA A 162 -6.23 -9.60 -0.83
C ALA A 162 -6.37 -9.39 0.69
N PRO A 163 -6.14 -8.17 1.20
CA PRO A 163 -6.38 -7.86 2.61
C PRO A 163 -7.88 -7.91 2.91
N VAL A 164 -8.22 -8.13 4.18
CA VAL A 164 -9.62 -8.24 4.65
C VAL A 164 -10.40 -6.91 4.66
N GLY A 165 -9.80 -5.84 4.13
CA GLY A 165 -10.35 -4.49 4.08
C GLY A 165 -9.45 -3.48 4.79
N ARG A 166 -9.82 -2.20 4.69
CA ARG A 166 -9.30 -1.17 5.61
C ARG A 166 -9.88 -1.47 6.99
N ALA A 167 -9.09 -1.41 8.06
CA ALA A 167 -9.69 -1.42 9.38
C ALA A 167 -10.28 -0.02 9.59
N ASP A 168 -11.59 0.02 9.80
CA ASP A 168 -12.33 1.26 10.09
C ASP A 168 -12.13 1.69 11.55
#